data_AF-A0A8H9HTR5-F1
#
_entry.id   AF-A0A8H9HTR5-F1
#
_cell.length_a   1.000
_cell.length_b   1.000
_cell.length_c   1.000
_cell.angle_alpha   90.00
_cell.angle_beta   90.00
_cell.angle_gamma   90.00
#
_symmetry.space_group_name_H-M   'P 1'
#
loop_
_entity.id
_entity.type
_entity.pdbx_description
1 polymer ?
#
loop_
_entity_poly.entity_id
_entity_poly.type
_entity_poly.pdbx_seq_one_letter_code
_entity_poly.pdbx_strand_id
1 'polypeptide(L)'
;MLSQELIIDTALRLIEQHGAEALTVRRLGAALGADPSAVYRYFHSTDDLLLAIADELIGLAQADWRATGDWRADLRAIGLRIHSAYLAHPQAAVLAAHRTTGRTHETAAVEAILSVLRTAGFPDQEAVRIYHAFVDQSLGFAALDAAALALPAAAATADLRVWQSSYARLDATTHPHIAATAHLLTADMRSSGYPYALDLLIDAAGARLAALR
;
A
#
# COMPACT_ATOMS: atom_id res chain seq x y z
N MET A 1 -24.41 18.87 6.34
CA MET A 1 -23.41 19.94 6.12
C MET A 1 -22.20 19.32 5.45
N LEU A 2 -21.45 20.08 4.66
CA LEU A 2 -20.18 19.61 4.09
C LEU A 2 -19.10 19.58 5.18
N SER A 3 -18.26 18.55 5.15
CA SER A 3 -17.04 18.41 5.96
C SER A 3 -15.92 17.84 5.09
N GLN A 4 -14.68 17.99 5.54
CA GLN A 4 -13.52 17.41 4.84
C GLN A 4 -13.65 15.88 4.72
N GLU A 5 -14.02 15.23 5.82
CA GLU A 5 -14.28 13.78 5.91
C GLU A 5 -15.34 13.33 4.89
N LEU A 6 -16.50 14.00 4.84
CA LEU A 6 -17.56 13.65 3.89
C LEU A 6 -17.10 13.79 2.43
N ILE A 7 -16.26 14.78 2.13
CA ILE A 7 -15.73 15.00 0.78
C ILE A 7 -14.74 13.88 0.42
N ILE A 8 -13.83 13.52 1.33
CA ILE A 8 -12.86 12.44 1.15
C ILE A 8 -13.59 11.09 0.96
N ASP A 9 -14.55 10.77 1.82
CA ASP A 9 -15.37 9.56 1.72
C ASP A 9 -16.12 9.47 0.38
N THR A 10 -16.69 10.59 -0.07
CA THR A 10 -17.40 10.63 -1.35
C THR A 10 -16.44 10.49 -2.52
N ALA A 11 -15.26 11.08 -2.43
CA ALA A 11 -14.22 10.95 -3.44
C ALA A 11 -13.70 9.50 -3.54
N LEU A 12 -13.44 8.84 -2.40
CA LEU A 12 -13.04 7.43 -2.34
C LEU A 12 -14.09 6.53 -3.02
N ARG A 13 -15.37 6.69 -2.68
CA ARG A 13 -16.46 5.94 -3.33
C ARG A 13 -16.52 6.17 -4.85
N LEU A 14 -16.30 7.40 -5.31
CA LEU A 14 -16.28 7.71 -6.75
C LEU A 14 -15.10 7.03 -7.46
N ILE A 15 -13.92 7.05 -6.85
CA ILE A 15 -12.71 6.42 -7.38
C ILE A 15 -12.89 4.90 -7.47
N GLU A 16 -13.48 4.28 -6.45
CA GLU A 16 -13.77 2.85 -6.44
C GLU A 16 -14.74 2.42 -7.53
N GLN A 17 -15.80 3.20 -7.76
CA GLN A 17 -16.86 2.84 -8.71
C GLN A 17 -16.49 3.12 -10.17
N HIS A 18 -15.66 4.13 -10.40
CA HIS A 18 -15.46 4.70 -11.73
C HIS A 18 -14.00 4.91 -12.11
N GLY A 19 -13.07 4.49 -11.26
CA GLY A 19 -11.63 4.66 -11.46
C GLY A 19 -11.15 6.09 -11.19
N ALA A 20 -9.84 6.27 -11.25
CA ALA A 20 -9.13 7.52 -10.99
C ALA A 20 -9.66 8.72 -11.79
N GLU A 21 -9.96 8.51 -13.07
CA GLU A 21 -10.42 9.55 -14.00
C GLU A 21 -11.76 10.17 -13.59
N ALA A 22 -12.51 9.50 -12.70
CA ALA A 22 -13.78 10.00 -12.22
C ALA A 22 -13.66 11.08 -11.15
N LEU A 23 -12.48 11.24 -10.55
CA LEU A 23 -12.24 12.28 -9.55
C LEU A 23 -12.10 13.65 -10.22
N THR A 24 -13.25 14.27 -10.48
CA THR A 24 -13.36 15.66 -10.92
C THR A 24 -14.21 16.43 -9.93
N VAL A 25 -13.88 17.69 -9.67
CA VAL A 25 -14.63 18.56 -8.74
C VAL A 25 -16.11 18.67 -9.16
N ARG A 26 -16.41 18.61 -10.46
CA ARG A 26 -17.78 18.57 -10.97
C ARG A 26 -18.53 17.29 -10.57
N ARG A 27 -17.94 16.11 -10.78
CA ARG A 27 -18.56 14.82 -10.39
C ARG A 27 -18.69 14.73 -8.88
N LEU A 28 -17.69 15.22 -8.15
CA LEU A 28 -17.70 15.25 -6.69
C LEU A 28 -18.79 16.18 -6.15
N GLY A 29 -18.92 17.40 -6.68
CA GLY A 29 -20.01 18.32 -6.31
C GLY A 29 -21.39 17.70 -6.57
N ALA A 30 -21.58 17.08 -7.75
CA ALA A 30 -22.83 16.38 -8.07
C ALA A 30 -23.13 15.24 -7.08
N ALA A 31 -22.13 14.41 -6.74
CA ALA A 31 -22.28 13.32 -5.77
C ALA A 31 -22.57 13.83 -4.34
N LEU A 32 -22.05 15.00 -3.99
CA LEU A 32 -22.28 15.67 -2.71
C LEU A 32 -23.60 16.47 -2.65
N GLY A 33 -24.32 16.60 -3.78
CA GLY A 33 -25.49 17.50 -3.87
C GLY A 33 -25.12 18.96 -3.66
N ALA A 34 -23.90 19.36 -4.01
CA ALA A 34 -23.34 20.69 -3.77
C ALA A 34 -22.78 21.31 -5.06
N ASP A 35 -22.69 22.64 -5.08
CA ASP A 35 -21.98 23.34 -6.15
C ASP A 35 -20.49 22.90 -6.16
N PRO A 36 -19.88 22.60 -7.32
CA PRO A 36 -18.48 22.19 -7.40
C PRO A 36 -17.51 23.14 -6.68
N SER A 37 -17.77 24.45 -6.67
CA SER A 37 -16.93 25.42 -5.96
C SER A 37 -16.89 25.22 -4.45
N ALA A 38 -17.87 24.51 -3.88
CA ALA A 38 -17.93 24.19 -2.46
C ALA A 38 -16.76 23.32 -1.99
N VAL A 39 -16.21 22.48 -2.87
CA VAL A 39 -15.03 21.65 -2.59
C VAL A 39 -13.80 22.51 -2.36
N TYR A 40 -13.67 23.62 -3.11
CA TYR A 40 -12.52 24.52 -3.01
C TYR A 40 -12.45 25.31 -1.69
N ARG A 41 -13.50 25.28 -0.88
CA ARG A 41 -13.45 25.81 0.50
C ARG A 41 -12.64 24.91 1.44
N TYR A 42 -12.46 23.64 1.09
CA TYR A 42 -11.75 22.65 1.89
C TYR A 42 -10.42 22.25 1.28
N PHE A 43 -10.31 22.29 -0.05
CA PHE A 43 -9.11 21.86 -0.78
C PHE A 43 -8.67 22.91 -1.78
N HIS A 44 -7.39 23.20 -1.86
CA HIS A 44 -6.87 24.23 -2.75
C HIS A 44 -6.84 23.79 -4.22
N SER A 45 -6.84 22.48 -4.47
CA SER A 45 -6.84 21.89 -5.81
C SER A 45 -7.34 20.45 -5.79
N THR A 46 -7.55 19.85 -6.96
CA THR A 46 -7.79 18.40 -7.07
C THR A 46 -6.60 17.60 -6.55
N ASP A 47 -5.38 18.11 -6.72
CA ASP A 47 -4.18 17.47 -6.20
C ASP A 47 -4.14 17.49 -4.66
N ASP A 48 -4.55 18.60 -4.05
CA ASP A 48 -4.67 18.71 -2.60
C ASP A 48 -5.71 17.72 -2.04
N LEU A 49 -6.82 17.49 -2.76
CA LEU A 49 -7.78 16.43 -2.43
C LEU A 49 -7.16 15.03 -2.56
N LEU A 50 -6.37 14.77 -3.61
CA LEU A 50 -5.67 13.48 -3.77
C LEU A 50 -4.69 13.22 -2.62
N LEU A 51 -3.94 14.25 -2.19
CA LEU A 51 -3.05 14.16 -1.04
C LEU A 51 -3.83 13.90 0.26
N ALA A 52 -5.06 14.41 0.39
CA ALA A 52 -5.90 14.17 1.56
C ALA A 52 -6.46 12.74 1.57
N ILE A 53 -6.83 12.21 0.41
CA ILE A 53 -7.23 10.81 0.23
C ILE A 53 -6.05 9.87 0.57
N ALA A 54 -4.84 10.21 0.12
CA ALA A 54 -3.64 9.44 0.45
C ALA A 54 -3.37 9.44 1.97
N ASP A 55 -3.50 10.60 2.63
CA ASP A 55 -3.33 10.70 4.08
C ASP A 55 -4.42 9.91 4.84
N GLU A 56 -5.64 9.82 4.31
CA GLU A 56 -6.69 8.99 4.90
C GLU A 56 -6.35 7.49 4.84
N LEU A 57 -5.81 7.00 3.73
CA LEU A 57 -5.34 5.60 3.63
C LEU A 57 -4.23 5.30 4.65
N ILE A 58 -3.35 6.26 4.92
CA ILE A 58 -2.33 6.14 5.97
C ILE A 58 -3.00 6.09 7.35
N GLY A 59 -3.99 6.95 7.60
CA GLY A 59 -4.78 6.95 8.84
C GLY A 59 -5.46 5.60 9.10
N LEU A 60 -6.09 5.01 8.08
CA LEU A 60 -6.69 3.67 8.15
C LEU A 60 -5.65 2.60 8.49
N ALA A 61 -4.47 2.67 7.87
CA ALA A 61 -3.37 1.76 8.19
C ALA A 61 -2.91 1.87 9.65
N GLN A 62 -2.98 3.06 10.25
CA GLN A 62 -2.58 3.29 11.64
C GLN A 62 -3.69 3.07 12.68
N ALA A 63 -4.96 3.06 12.27
CA ALA A 63 -6.11 3.05 13.17
C ALA A 63 -6.02 1.93 14.24
N ASP A 64 -6.10 2.30 15.51
CA ASP A 64 -6.02 1.38 16.66
C ASP A 64 -4.70 0.61 16.83
N TRP A 65 -3.67 0.89 16.03
CA TRP A 65 -2.35 0.30 16.25
C TRP A 65 -1.68 0.90 17.50
N ARG A 66 -1.05 0.04 18.29
CA ARG A 66 -0.26 0.41 19.47
C ARG A 66 1.00 -0.43 19.52
N ALA A 67 2.13 0.21 19.80
CA ALA A 67 3.40 -0.47 19.98
C ALA A 67 3.33 -1.47 21.15
N THR A 68 3.88 -2.65 20.93
CA THR A 68 4.00 -3.71 21.94
C THR A 68 5.35 -3.69 22.65
N GLY A 69 6.36 -3.04 22.03
CA GLY A 69 7.74 -3.03 22.50
C GLY A 69 8.59 -4.15 21.88
N ASP A 70 7.97 -5.12 21.20
CA ASP A 70 8.68 -6.02 20.29
C ASP A 70 8.72 -5.41 18.91
N TRP A 71 9.87 -4.81 18.58
CA TRP A 71 10.06 -4.09 17.34
C TRP A 71 9.82 -4.94 16.08
N ARG A 72 10.07 -6.26 16.13
CA ARG A 72 9.82 -7.14 14.97
C ARG A 72 8.34 -7.33 14.77
N ALA A 73 7.61 -7.65 15.84
CA ALA A 73 6.16 -7.77 15.81
C ALA A 73 5.49 -6.45 15.42
N ASP A 74 5.99 -5.33 15.94
CA ASP A 74 5.46 -3.99 15.68
C ASP A 74 5.64 -3.60 14.20
N LEU A 75 6.84 -3.75 13.62
CA LEU A 75 7.06 -3.49 12.18
C LEU A 75 6.24 -4.43 11.30
N ARG A 76 6.16 -5.71 11.66
CA ARG A 76 5.36 -6.68 10.90
C ARG A 76 3.89 -6.30 10.90
N ALA A 77 3.35 -5.92 12.06
CA ALA A 77 1.97 -5.48 12.19
C ALA A 77 1.72 -4.20 11.38
N ILE A 78 2.58 -3.19 11.48
CA ILE A 78 2.47 -1.95 10.69
C ILE A 78 2.48 -2.29 9.20
N GLY A 79 3.45 -3.08 8.74
CA GLY A 79 3.62 -3.41 7.33
C GLY A 79 2.39 -4.09 6.74
N LEU A 80 1.85 -5.10 7.43
CA LEU A 80 0.63 -5.79 7.00
C LEU A 80 -0.60 -4.88 7.01
N ARG A 81 -0.67 -3.93 7.95
CA ARG A 81 -1.77 -2.96 8.01
C ARG A 81 -1.73 -1.94 6.88
N ILE A 82 -0.53 -1.43 6.53
CA ILE A 82 -0.34 -0.58 5.33
C ILE A 82 -0.86 -1.31 4.10
N HIS A 83 -0.40 -2.55 3.89
CA HIS A 83 -0.81 -3.35 2.74
C HIS A 83 -2.32 -3.59 2.72
N SER A 84 -2.90 -4.06 3.83
CA SER A 84 -4.35 -4.29 3.95
C SER A 84 -5.19 -3.04 3.70
N ALA A 85 -4.80 -1.89 4.24
CA ALA A 85 -5.57 -0.65 4.09
C ALA A 85 -5.61 -0.19 2.63
N TYR A 86 -4.50 -0.32 1.91
CA TYR A 86 -4.41 0.04 0.50
C TYR A 86 -5.19 -0.95 -0.38
N LEU A 87 -5.15 -2.25 -0.08
CA LEU A 87 -5.92 -3.27 -0.79
C LEU A 87 -7.44 -3.15 -0.55
N ALA A 88 -7.87 -2.52 0.55
CA ALA A 88 -9.28 -2.20 0.78
C ALA A 88 -9.79 -1.11 -0.18
N HIS A 89 -8.89 -0.28 -0.72
CA HIS A 89 -9.21 0.81 -1.65
C HIS A 89 -8.31 0.77 -2.92
N PRO A 90 -8.37 -0.29 -3.74
CA PRO A 90 -7.34 -0.55 -4.77
C PRO A 90 -7.17 0.60 -5.78
N GLN A 91 -8.27 1.19 -6.24
CA GLN A 91 -8.26 2.29 -7.20
C GLN A 91 -7.62 3.56 -6.62
N ALA A 92 -7.79 3.81 -5.31
CA ALA A 92 -7.17 4.95 -4.63
C ALA A 92 -5.70 4.67 -4.31
N ALA A 93 -5.36 3.45 -3.91
CA ALA A 93 -4.00 3.01 -3.65
C ALA A 93 -3.06 3.24 -4.84
N VAL A 94 -3.51 2.94 -6.06
CA VAL A 94 -2.73 3.16 -7.30
C VAL A 94 -2.37 4.64 -7.50
N LEU A 95 -3.18 5.58 -7.01
CA LEU A 95 -2.94 7.03 -7.13
C LEU A 95 -2.17 7.61 -5.94
N ALA A 96 -2.25 6.94 -4.79
CA ALA A 96 -1.80 7.47 -3.51
C ALA A 96 -0.43 6.92 -3.08
N ALA A 97 -0.09 5.68 -3.41
CA ALA A 97 1.07 4.98 -2.85
C ALA A 97 2.43 5.63 -3.12
N HIS A 98 2.54 6.43 -4.19
CA HIS A 98 3.76 7.16 -4.55
C HIS A 98 3.78 8.62 -4.08
N ARG A 99 2.78 9.06 -3.30
CA ARG A 99 2.64 10.45 -2.88
C ARG A 99 3.20 10.64 -1.47
N THR A 100 3.95 11.72 -1.29
CA THR A 100 4.25 12.30 0.03
C THR A 100 3.22 13.39 0.33
N THR A 101 2.52 13.26 1.44
CA THR A 101 1.37 14.13 1.79
C THR A 101 1.77 15.32 2.65
N GLY A 102 2.77 15.17 3.52
CA GLY A 102 3.14 16.13 4.57
C GLY A 102 2.05 16.35 5.62
N ARG A 103 1.03 15.49 5.67
CA ARG A 103 -0.17 15.67 6.49
C ARG A 103 -0.11 14.91 7.82
N THR A 104 -1.19 15.02 8.59
CA THR A 104 -1.25 14.57 9.98
C THR A 104 -1.02 13.07 10.12
N HIS A 105 -1.64 12.23 9.29
CA HIS A 105 -1.45 10.78 9.42
C HIS A 105 -0.07 10.35 8.95
N GLU A 106 0.44 10.88 7.82
CA GLU A 106 1.79 10.54 7.36
C GLU A 106 2.87 10.93 8.39
N THR A 107 2.82 12.15 8.93
CA THR A 107 3.80 12.57 9.94
C THR A 107 3.73 11.73 11.21
N ALA A 108 2.53 11.32 11.65
CA ALA A 108 2.36 10.38 12.76
C ALA A 108 2.89 8.97 12.44
N ALA A 109 2.71 8.49 11.21
CA ALA A 109 3.24 7.20 10.73
C ALA A 109 4.76 7.19 10.71
N VAL A 110 5.38 8.24 10.16
CA VAL A 110 6.83 8.40 10.15
C VAL A 110 7.39 8.35 11.57
N GLU A 111 6.80 9.14 12.48
CA GLU A 111 7.24 9.18 13.89
C GLU A 111 7.06 7.82 14.59
N ALA A 112 5.93 7.14 14.38
CA ALA A 112 5.67 5.84 14.99
C ALA A 112 6.69 4.78 14.55
N ILE A 113 6.99 4.67 13.26
CA ILE A 113 7.93 3.68 12.72
C ILE A 113 9.37 4.00 13.18
N LEU A 114 9.78 5.27 13.12
CA LEU A 114 11.08 5.68 13.62
C LEU A 114 11.22 5.45 15.12
N SER A 115 10.16 5.67 15.90
CA SER A 115 10.14 5.39 17.34
C SER A 115 10.37 3.91 17.63
N VAL A 116 9.69 3.00 16.90
CA VAL A 116 9.91 1.55 17.01
C VAL A 116 11.37 1.19 16.74
N LEU A 117 11.94 1.68 15.65
CA LEU A 117 13.33 1.40 15.25
C LEU A 117 14.33 1.96 16.28
N ARG A 118 14.18 3.23 16.67
CA ARG A 118 15.13 3.86 17.60
C ARG A 118 15.06 3.24 18.99
N THR A 119 13.86 2.91 19.48
CA THR A 119 13.67 2.25 20.78
C THR A 119 14.26 0.83 20.80
N ALA A 120 14.29 0.14 19.66
CA ALA A 120 14.97 -1.15 19.53
C ALA A 120 16.51 -1.07 19.62
N GLY A 121 17.08 0.15 19.52
CA GLY A 121 18.50 0.43 19.60
C GLY A 121 19.20 0.57 18.25
N PHE A 122 18.47 0.75 17.15
CA PHE A 122 19.09 1.10 15.87
C PHE A 122 19.69 2.53 15.94
N PRO A 123 20.95 2.74 15.53
CA PRO A 123 21.51 4.07 15.37
C PRO A 123 20.71 4.90 14.36
N ASP A 124 20.64 6.22 14.54
CA ASP A 124 19.75 7.10 13.78
C ASP A 124 19.88 6.92 12.24
N GLN A 125 21.10 6.83 11.73
CA GLN A 125 21.32 6.63 10.28
C GLN A 125 20.78 5.27 9.79
N GLU A 126 20.88 4.23 10.60
CA GLU A 126 20.39 2.89 10.27
C GLU A 126 18.87 2.84 10.38
N ALA A 127 18.29 3.45 11.42
CA ALA A 127 16.84 3.58 11.59
C ALA A 127 16.19 4.29 10.39
N VAL A 128 16.76 5.39 9.91
CA VAL A 128 16.23 6.11 8.73
C VAL A 128 16.33 5.25 7.45
N ARG A 129 17.43 4.53 7.25
CA ARG A 129 17.59 3.63 6.08
C ARG A 129 16.57 2.49 6.10
N ILE A 130 16.37 1.87 7.26
CA ILE A 130 15.40 0.77 7.41
C ILE A 130 13.99 1.28 7.25
N TYR A 131 13.66 2.43 7.86
CA TYR A 131 12.37 3.11 7.68
C TYR A 131 12.06 3.30 6.19
N HIS A 132 12.99 3.90 5.43
CA HIS A 132 12.80 4.20 4.02
C HIS A 132 12.57 2.91 3.20
N ALA A 133 13.43 1.90 3.37
CA ALA A 133 13.27 0.61 2.69
C ALA A 133 11.94 -0.08 3.05
N PHE A 134 11.55 -0.02 4.33
CA PHE A 134 10.31 -0.60 4.83
C PHE A 134 9.08 0.05 4.22
N VAL A 135 9.00 1.39 4.19
CA VAL A 135 7.83 2.09 3.61
C VAL A 135 7.77 1.93 2.10
N ASP A 136 8.90 2.04 1.40
CA ASP A 136 8.96 1.85 -0.06
C ASP A 136 8.54 0.43 -0.46
N GLN A 137 9.01 -0.58 0.28
CA GLN A 137 8.62 -1.96 0.04
C GLN A 137 7.13 -2.17 0.33
N SER A 138 6.63 -1.66 1.45
CA SER A 138 5.21 -1.78 1.83
C SER A 138 4.29 -1.15 0.79
N LEU A 139 4.58 0.08 0.39
CA LEU A 139 3.81 0.84 -0.59
C LEU A 139 3.96 0.28 -2.00
N GLY A 140 5.15 -0.18 -2.38
CA GLY A 140 5.41 -0.79 -3.69
C GLY A 140 4.61 -2.08 -3.90
N PHE A 141 4.61 -2.98 -2.90
CA PHE A 141 3.78 -4.17 -2.94
C PHE A 141 2.28 -3.84 -2.88
N ALA A 142 1.88 -2.91 -2.00
CA ALA A 142 0.49 -2.48 -1.90
C ALA A 142 -0.02 -1.91 -3.23
N ALA A 143 0.77 -1.09 -3.93
CA ALA A 143 0.42 -0.53 -5.23
C ALA A 143 0.32 -1.61 -6.32
N LEU A 144 1.27 -2.55 -6.36
CA LEU A 144 1.26 -3.65 -7.32
C LEU A 144 0.02 -4.55 -7.14
N ASP A 145 -0.25 -4.96 -5.91
CA ASP A 145 -1.37 -5.83 -5.58
C ASP A 145 -2.72 -5.11 -5.73
N ALA A 146 -2.79 -3.83 -5.36
CA ALA A 146 -3.96 -3.00 -5.62
C ALA A 146 -4.23 -2.84 -7.13
N ALA A 147 -3.19 -2.63 -7.94
CA ALA A 147 -3.33 -2.58 -9.39
C ALA A 147 -3.87 -3.91 -9.95
N ALA A 148 -3.41 -5.06 -9.43
CA ALA A 148 -3.92 -6.37 -9.80
C ALA A 148 -5.41 -6.54 -9.41
N LEU A 149 -5.81 -6.09 -8.22
CA LEU A 149 -7.22 -6.09 -7.78
C LEU A 149 -8.11 -5.12 -8.58
N ALA A 150 -7.53 -4.04 -9.10
CA ALA A 150 -8.22 -3.05 -9.91
C ALA A 150 -8.44 -3.49 -11.38
N LEU A 151 -7.85 -4.61 -11.81
CA LEU A 151 -8.04 -5.13 -13.15
C LEU A 151 -9.49 -5.54 -13.42
N PRO A 152 -9.98 -5.42 -14.68
CA PRO A 152 -11.21 -6.09 -15.08
C PRO A 152 -11.12 -7.60 -14.82
N ALA A 153 -12.20 -8.21 -14.31
CA ALA A 153 -12.21 -9.62 -13.89
C ALA A 153 -11.74 -10.60 -14.99
N ALA A 154 -12.04 -10.30 -16.26
CA ALA A 154 -11.60 -11.09 -17.40
C ALA A 154 -10.06 -11.06 -17.58
N ALA A 155 -9.43 -9.91 -17.38
CA ALA A 155 -7.98 -9.74 -17.44
C ALA A 155 -7.30 -10.47 -16.28
N ALA A 156 -7.76 -10.24 -15.04
CA ALA A 156 -7.24 -10.94 -13.86
C ALA A 156 -7.31 -12.48 -13.99
N THR A 157 -8.42 -12.99 -14.53
CA THR A 157 -8.58 -14.43 -14.80
C THR A 157 -7.64 -14.92 -15.88
N ALA A 158 -7.40 -14.13 -16.93
CA ALA A 158 -6.48 -14.48 -18.00
C ALA A 158 -5.04 -14.56 -17.49
N ASP A 159 -4.61 -13.61 -16.66
CA ASP A 159 -3.25 -13.56 -16.09
C ASP A 159 -2.99 -14.77 -15.17
N LEU A 160 -3.93 -15.10 -14.28
CA LEU A 160 -3.83 -16.29 -13.42
C LEU A 160 -3.74 -17.59 -14.24
N ARG A 161 -4.37 -17.63 -15.42
CA ARG A 161 -4.31 -18.81 -16.30
C ARG A 161 -2.93 -19.00 -16.91
N VAL A 162 -2.18 -17.92 -17.17
CA VAL A 162 -0.82 -18.00 -17.76
C VAL A 162 0.10 -18.87 -16.91
N TRP A 163 0.03 -18.76 -15.59
CA TRP A 163 0.79 -19.62 -14.67
C TRP A 163 0.41 -21.09 -14.79
N GLN A 164 -0.89 -21.40 -14.86
CA GLN A 164 -1.41 -22.76 -14.96
C GLN A 164 -1.26 -23.38 -16.35
N SER A 165 -1.14 -22.57 -17.40
CA SER A 165 -1.11 -23.03 -18.79
C SER A 165 0.27 -22.97 -19.42
N SER A 166 0.91 -21.81 -19.36
CA SER A 166 2.14 -21.55 -20.07
C SER A 166 3.32 -21.98 -19.22
N TYR A 167 3.48 -21.38 -18.03
CA TYR A 167 4.60 -21.69 -17.13
C TYR A 167 4.58 -23.14 -16.64
N ALA A 168 3.39 -23.69 -16.36
CA ALA A 168 3.25 -25.07 -15.89
C ALA A 168 3.66 -26.15 -16.90
N ARG A 169 3.81 -25.80 -18.19
CA ARG A 169 4.06 -26.76 -19.29
C ARG A 169 5.30 -26.43 -20.11
N LEU A 170 6.16 -25.54 -19.63
CA LEU A 170 7.41 -25.23 -20.33
C LEU A 170 8.32 -26.46 -20.38
N ASP A 171 8.96 -26.66 -21.52
CA ASP A 171 9.81 -27.81 -21.79
C ASP A 171 11.09 -27.78 -20.93
N ALA A 172 11.40 -28.90 -20.26
CA ALA A 172 12.52 -28.99 -19.33
C ALA A 172 13.91 -28.90 -20.01
N THR A 173 14.01 -29.16 -21.31
CA THR A 173 15.26 -29.02 -22.07
C THR A 173 15.61 -27.55 -22.33
N THR A 174 14.61 -26.68 -22.45
CA THR A 174 14.80 -25.24 -22.73
C THR A 174 14.62 -24.38 -21.48
N HIS A 175 13.76 -24.79 -20.55
CA HIS A 175 13.42 -24.06 -19.32
C HIS A 175 13.53 -24.96 -18.08
N PRO A 176 14.71 -25.58 -17.82
CA PRO A 176 14.86 -26.59 -16.77
C PRO A 176 14.45 -26.11 -15.38
N HIS A 177 14.75 -24.86 -15.02
CA HIS A 177 14.45 -24.31 -13.70
C HIS A 177 12.96 -24.06 -13.48
N ILE A 178 12.26 -23.57 -14.51
CA ILE A 178 10.80 -23.36 -14.44
C ILE A 178 10.11 -24.72 -14.44
N ALA A 179 10.49 -25.64 -15.32
CA ALA A 179 9.90 -26.97 -15.38
C ALA A 179 10.06 -27.71 -14.03
N ALA A 180 11.21 -27.60 -13.37
CA ALA A 180 11.46 -28.21 -12.07
C ALA A 180 10.60 -27.62 -10.94
N THR A 181 10.20 -26.34 -11.02
CA THR A 181 9.51 -25.61 -9.95
C THR A 181 8.09 -25.16 -10.32
N ALA A 182 7.59 -25.54 -11.49
CA ALA A 182 6.33 -25.08 -12.06
C ALA A 182 5.12 -25.21 -11.13
N HIS A 183 5.03 -26.30 -10.37
CA HIS A 183 3.96 -26.53 -9.41
C HIS A 183 4.01 -25.56 -8.22
N LEU A 184 5.22 -25.18 -7.76
CA LEU A 184 5.42 -24.19 -6.71
C LEU A 184 5.10 -22.79 -7.22
N LEU A 185 5.60 -22.42 -8.41
CA LEU A 185 5.29 -21.13 -9.05
C LEU A 185 3.77 -20.95 -9.24
N THR A 186 3.08 -21.99 -9.70
CA THR A 186 1.62 -21.94 -9.91
C THR A 186 0.83 -21.82 -8.61
N ALA A 187 1.37 -22.32 -7.50
CA ALA A 187 0.76 -22.20 -6.19
C ALA A 187 1.00 -20.80 -5.59
N ASP A 188 2.25 -20.33 -5.63
CA ASP A 188 2.69 -19.13 -4.93
C ASP A 188 2.30 -17.82 -5.64
N MET A 189 2.38 -17.77 -6.98
CA MET A 189 2.09 -16.57 -7.79
C MET A 189 0.61 -16.16 -7.84
N ARG A 190 -0.24 -16.82 -7.05
CA ARG A 190 -1.66 -16.46 -6.86
C ARG A 190 -1.88 -15.48 -5.72
N SER A 191 -0.92 -15.39 -4.81
CA SER A 191 -0.96 -14.53 -3.64
C SER A 191 0.14 -13.49 -3.69
N SER A 192 -0.03 -12.42 -2.92
CA SER A 192 1.01 -11.42 -2.74
C SER A 192 2.26 -12.05 -2.13
N GLY A 193 3.43 -11.72 -2.69
CA GLY A 193 4.72 -12.04 -2.08
C GLY A 193 5.06 -11.15 -0.87
N TYR A 194 4.23 -10.15 -0.56
CA TYR A 194 4.54 -9.13 0.43
C TYR A 194 4.79 -9.66 1.85
N PRO A 195 3.98 -10.57 2.44
CA PRO A 195 4.25 -11.07 3.78
C PRO A 195 5.63 -11.71 3.91
N TYR A 196 6.03 -12.49 2.90
CA TYR A 196 7.35 -13.10 2.86
C TYR A 196 8.46 -12.05 2.69
N ALA A 197 8.26 -11.09 1.79
CA ALA A 197 9.23 -10.02 1.55
C ALA A 197 9.41 -9.11 2.78
N LEU A 198 8.34 -8.87 3.55
CA LEU A 198 8.36 -8.13 4.81
C LEU A 198 9.16 -8.89 5.88
N ASP A 199 8.93 -10.19 6.03
CA ASP A 199 9.67 -11.04 6.96
C ASP A 199 11.18 -11.03 6.61
N LEU A 200 11.54 -11.10 5.32
CA LEU A 200 12.94 -10.97 4.86
C LEU A 200 13.58 -9.62 5.26
N LEU A 201 12.85 -8.51 5.13
CA LEU A 201 13.37 -7.19 5.52
C LEU A 201 13.59 -7.12 7.04
N ILE A 202 12.64 -7.62 7.83
CA ILE A 202 12.71 -7.62 9.30
C ILE A 202 13.87 -8.51 9.79
N ASP A 203 14.07 -9.67 9.18
CA ASP A 203 15.19 -10.56 9.48
C ASP A 203 16.54 -9.90 9.15
N ALA A 204 16.65 -9.26 7.98
CA ALA A 204 17.84 -8.52 7.59
C ALA A 204 18.12 -7.34 8.55
N ALA A 205 17.10 -6.56 8.92
CA ALA A 205 17.23 -5.51 9.93
C ALA A 205 17.71 -6.07 11.27
N GLY A 206 17.20 -7.24 11.66
CA GLY A 206 17.59 -7.94 12.88
C GLY A 206 19.05 -8.37 12.88
N ALA A 207 19.54 -8.91 11.77
CA ALA A 207 20.94 -9.26 11.59
C ALA A 207 21.84 -8.03 11.65
N ARG A 208 21.41 -6.90 11.05
CA ARG A 208 22.14 -5.63 11.09
C ARG A 208 22.21 -5.06 12.50
N LEU A 209 21.12 -5.10 13.26
CA LEU A 209 21.12 -4.68 14.67
C LEU A 209 22.08 -5.53 15.52
N ALA A 210 22.11 -6.85 15.29
CA ALA A 210 23.00 -7.75 15.99
C ALA A 210 24.48 -7.48 15.69
N ALA A 211 24.82 -7.09 14.44
CA ALA A 211 26.18 -6.76 14.04
C ALA A 211 26.67 -5.38 14.55
N LEU A 212 25.76 -4.51 14.98
CA LEU A 212 26.07 -3.19 15.54
C LEU A 212 26.26 -3.22 17.07
N ARG A 213 25.99 -4.37 17.71
CA ARG A 213 26.19 -4.61 19.14
C ARG A 213 27.49 -5.36 19.37
#